data_AF-A0A2N6F3G4-F1
#
_entry.id   AF-A0A2N6F3G4-F1
#
_cell.length_a   1.000
_cell.length_b   1.000
_cell.length_c   1.000
_cell.angle_alpha   90.00
_cell.angle_beta   90.00
_cell.angle_gamma   90.00
#
_symmetry.space_group_name_H-M   'P 1'
#
loop_
_entity.id
_entity.type
_entity.pdbx_description
1 polymer ?
#
loop_
_entity_poly.entity_id
_entity_poly.type
_entity_poly.pdbx_seq_one_letter_code
_entity_poly.pdbx_strand_id
1 'polypeptide(L)' 'MCLGIPMQVMKIEDEMAICEIDGVTREASLMMIDDVEVGDYVLIHAGFAIE' A
#
# COMPACT_ATOMS: atom_id res chain seq x y z
N MET A 1 -12.91 -3.37 -14.27
CA MET A 1 -11.69 -4.16 -13.97
C MET A 1 -10.57 -3.15 -13.74
N CYS A 2 -10.31 -2.78 -12.48
CA CYS A 2 -9.17 -1.92 -12.16
C CYS A 2 -8.03 -2.84 -11.75
N LEU A 3 -6.96 -2.90 -12.56
CA LEU A 3 -5.68 -3.46 -12.08
C LEU A 3 -5.21 -2.55 -10.94
N GLY A 4 -4.78 -3.14 -9.82
CA GLY A 4 -4.20 -2.39 -8.70
C GLY A 4 -3.02 -1.55 -9.18
N ILE A 5 -2.75 -0.44 -8.49
CA ILE A 5 -1.60 0.40 -8.76
C ILE A 5 -0.50 0.00 -7.77
N PRO A 6 0.70 -0.39 -8.23
CA PRO A 6 1.82 -0.68 -7.34
C PRO A 6 2.33 0.64 -6.75
N MET A 7 2.35 0.75 -5.42
CA MET A 7 2.83 1.93 -4.70
C MET A 7 3.86 1.50 -3.66
N GLN A 8 4.90 2.30 -3.46
CA GLN A 8 5.95 2.00 -2.49
C GLN A 8 5.50 2.38 -1.08
N VAL A 9 5.69 1.50 -0.10
CA VAL A 9 5.39 1.75 1.31
C VAL A 9 6.43 2.71 1.88
N MET A 10 5.99 3.91 2.23
CA MET A 10 6.84 4.96 2.79
C MET A 10 6.81 4.95 4.32
N LYS A 11 5.69 4.53 4.91
CA LYS A 11 5.49 4.46 6.36
C LYS A 11 4.41 3.43 6.70
N ILE A 12 4.55 2.79 7.85
CA ILE A 12 3.53 1.90 8.43
C ILE A 12 3.18 2.44 9.81
N GLU A 13 1.88 2.61 10.06
CA GLU A 13 1.27 2.98 11.34
C GLU A 13 0.22 1.93 11.69
N ASP A 14 0.55 1.05 12.63
CA ASP A 14 -0.30 -0.10 13.02
C ASP A 14 -0.71 -0.96 11.81
N GLU A 15 -1.99 -0.95 11.44
CA GLU A 15 -2.56 -1.72 10.31
C GLU A 15 -2.75 -0.86 9.04
N MET A 16 -2.18 0.35 9.01
CA MET A 16 -2.28 1.30 7.90
C MET A 16 -0.90 1.62 7.34
N ALA A 17 -0.75 1.54 6.03
CA ALA A 17 0.45 1.97 5.32
C ALA A 17 0.18 3.27 4.56
N ILE A 18 1.16 4.17 4.57
CA ILE A 18 1.23 5.30 3.66
C ILE A 18 2.12 4.88 2.49
N CYS A 19 1.53 4.77 1.31
CA CYS A 19 2.22 4.38 0.09
C CYS A 19 2.30 5.56 -0.89
N GLU A 20 3.37 5.61 -1.69
CA GLU A 20 3.61 6.66 -2.68
C GLU A 20 3.89 6.10 -4.07
N ILE A 21 3.40 6.79 -5.10
CA ILE A 21 3.82 6.61 -6.49
C ILE A 21 3.85 7.98 -7.18
N ASP A 22 4.96 8.31 -7.85
CA ASP A 22 5.11 9.57 -8.61
C ASP A 22 4.68 10.83 -7.84
N GLY A 23 4.98 10.90 -6.53
CA GLY A 23 4.62 12.02 -5.65
C GLY A 23 3.15 12.04 -5.18
N VAL A 24 2.35 11.03 -5.53
CA VAL A 24 0.99 10.83 -5.02
C VAL A 24 1.01 9.86 -3.87
N THR A 25 0.64 10.33 -2.68
CA THR A 25 0.52 9.51 -1.47
C THR A 25 -0.90 8.99 -1.29
N ARG A 26 -1.03 7.74 -0.85
CA ARG A 26 -2.29 7.13 -0.43
C ARG A 26 -2.11 6.28 0.81
N GLU A 27 -3.13 6.31 1.66
CA GLU A 27 -3.27 5.38 2.76
C GLU A 27 -3.91 4.08 2.26
N ALA A 28 -3.37 2.95 2.69
CA ALA A 28 -3.89 1.63 2.41
C ALA A 28 -3.89 0.78 3.67
N SER A 29 -4.99 0.07 3.90
CA SER A 29 -5.04 -0.92 4.99
C SER A 29 -4.23 -2.15 4.62
N LEU A 30 -3.42 -2.60 5.56
CA LEU A 30 -2.63 -3.84 5.49
C LEU A 30 -3.40 -5.07 5.98
N MET A 31 -4.68 -4.95 6.37
CA MET A 31 -5.47 -6.07 6.92
C MET A 31 -5.58 -7.31 6.02
N MET A 32 -5.26 -7.19 4.73
CA MET A 32 -5.33 -8.30 3.76
C MET A 32 -3.96 -8.88 3.38
N ILE A 33 -2.85 -8.34 3.90
CA ILE A 33 -1.50 -8.77 3.58
C ILE A 33 -0.60 -8.68 4.82
N ASP A 34 0.12 -9.77 5.10
CA ASP A 34 1.07 -9.83 6.21
C ASP A 34 2.50 -9.55 5.72
N ASP A 35 3.43 -9.32 6.65
CA ASP A 35 4.87 -9.17 6.38
C ASP A 35 5.26 -8.02 5.43
N VAL A 36 4.48 -6.93 5.41
CA VAL A 36 4.83 -5.71 4.65
C VAL A 36 5.81 -4.85 5.44
N GLU A 37 6.91 -4.45 4.80
CA GLU A 37 7.92 -3.56 5.37
C GLU A 37 7.98 -2.20 4.64
N VAL A 38 8.56 -1.21 5.32
CA VAL A 38 8.85 0.08 4.67
C VAL A 38 9.88 -0.12 3.58
N GLY A 39 9.56 0.32 2.37
CA GLY A 39 10.37 0.14 1.16
C GLY A 39 9.79 -0.88 0.18
N ASP A 40 8.86 -1.73 0.63
CA ASP A 40 8.18 -2.70 -0.24
C ASP A 40 7.22 -2.02 -1.20
N TYR A 41 6.86 -2.72 -2.27
CA TYR A 41 5.84 -2.27 -3.22
C TYR A 41 4.59 -3.14 -3.04
N VAL A 42 3.47 -2.48 -2.79
CA VAL A 42 2.16 -3.14 -2.65
C VAL A 42 1.19 -2.65 -3.70
N LEU A 43 0.36 -3.54 -4.21
CA LEU A 43 -0.76 -3.25 -5.09
C LEU A 43 -1.93 -2.72 -4.28
N ILE A 44 -2.32 -1.48 -4.57
CA ILE A 44 -3.48 -0.86 -3.93
C ILE A 44 -4.71 -1.00 -4.83
N HIS A 45 -5.77 -1.55 -4.26
CA HIS A 45 -7.09 -1.65 -4.89
C HIS A 45 -8.18 -1.21 -3.91
N ALA A 46 -8.98 -0.22 -4.32
CA ALA A 46 -10.10 0.31 -3.53
C ALA A 46 -9.74 0.73 -2.09
N GLY A 47 -8.48 1.11 -1.82
CA GLY A 47 -8.01 1.53 -0.49
C GLY A 47 -7.38 0.42 0.36
N PHE A 48 -7.19 -0.77 -0.20
CA PHE A 48 -6.53 -1.89 0.47
C PHE A 48 -5.28 -2.32 -0.28
N ALA A 49 -4.25 -2.70 0.47
CA ALA A 49 -3.10 -3.43 -0.05
C ALA A 49 -3.48 -4.91 -0.21
N ILE A 50 -3.17 -5.51 -1.35
CA ILE A 50 -3.62 -6.88 -1.68
C ILE A 50 -2.51 -7.82 -2.17
N GLU A 51 -1.37 -7.32 -2.67
CA GLU A 51 -0.19 -8.13 -3.05
C GLU A 51 1.06 -7.27 -3.21
#